data_AF-A0A2N2UJI4-F1
#
_entry.id   AF-A0A2N2UJI4-F1
#
_cell.length_a   1.000
_cell.length_b   1.000
_cell.length_c   1.000
_cell.angle_alpha   90.00
_cell.angle_beta   90.00
_cell.angle_gamma   90.00
#
_symmetry.space_group_name_H-M   'P 1'
#
loop_
_entity.id
_entity.type
_entity.pdbx_description
1 polymer ?
#
loop_
_entity_poly.entity_id
_entity_poly.type
_entity_poly.pdbx_seq_one_letter_code
_entity_poly.pdbx_strand_id
1 'polypeptide(L)'
;MQSSTGAATRQGIKDALFSIALRGLRAGKASADLARQCGNANVAHALERFATEALTRQQVFVAQQRRTREANKQFGRDLNQAGVEIRQHSEADFVHVLVTALTMFEENEKVSVTGALARAYPDDPGKARSIGNSNNHKRYQKALHSHAVQKHVALADAVRAGIRELNRCARAKLFRDVLGLLLNHARLHKRIAALEESSAKHECQIFELEARVALLEAAVAETKAREGLDDTGATTSKEKVLHLLSLGRTRHQIAKHLGMNYDTVKRIIQREQRG
;
A
#
# COMPACT_ATOMS: atom_id res chain seq x y z
N MET A 1 63.18 -41.83 -37.63
CA MET A 1 62.38 -41.89 -36.39
C MET A 1 62.60 -40.63 -35.53
N GLN A 2 62.15 -39.45 -35.96
CA GLN A 2 62.33 -38.18 -35.20
C GLN A 2 61.03 -37.36 -35.06
N SER A 3 59.85 -37.92 -35.36
CA SER A 3 58.58 -37.18 -35.38
C SER A 3 57.73 -37.29 -34.10
N SER A 4 58.05 -38.17 -33.15
CA SER A 4 57.16 -38.43 -31.99
C SER A 4 57.32 -37.43 -30.84
N THR A 5 58.51 -36.86 -30.64
CA THR A 5 58.81 -35.95 -29.51
C THR A 5 58.15 -34.58 -29.67
N GLY A 6 58.07 -34.03 -30.90
CA GLY A 6 57.47 -32.70 -31.13
C GLY A 6 55.94 -32.67 -31.00
N ALA A 7 55.26 -33.79 -31.24
CA ALA A 7 53.81 -33.89 -31.10
C ALA A 7 53.38 -33.95 -29.63
N ALA A 8 54.14 -34.65 -28.77
CA ALA A 8 53.90 -34.74 -27.34
C ALA A 8 54.02 -33.37 -26.64
N THR A 9 55.02 -32.57 -27.01
CA THR A 9 55.23 -31.23 -26.44
C THR A 9 54.12 -30.25 -26.84
N ARG A 10 53.64 -30.33 -28.08
CA ARG A 10 52.53 -29.47 -28.55
C ARG A 10 51.20 -29.82 -27.89
N GLN A 11 50.96 -31.11 -27.61
CA GLN A 11 49.76 -31.54 -26.89
C GLN A 11 49.79 -31.06 -25.43
N GLY A 12 50.93 -31.20 -24.74
CA GLY A 12 51.09 -30.72 -23.36
C GLY A 12 50.87 -29.21 -23.20
N ILE A 13 51.27 -28.40 -24.20
CA ILE A 13 51.00 -26.95 -24.21
C ILE A 13 49.50 -26.67 -24.38
N LYS A 14 48.79 -27.38 -25.26
CA LYS A 14 47.34 -27.23 -25.42
C LYS A 14 46.58 -27.59 -24.14
N ASP A 15 46.97 -28.68 -23.48
CA ASP A 15 46.34 -29.13 -22.24
C ASP A 15 46.58 -28.14 -21.08
N ALA A 16 47.77 -27.52 -21.02
CA ALA A 16 48.08 -26.47 -20.06
C ALA A 16 47.23 -25.20 -20.30
N LEU A 17 47.11 -24.75 -21.55
CA LEU A 17 46.31 -23.58 -21.91
C LEU A 17 44.81 -23.80 -21.68
N PHE A 18 44.29 -24.99 -21.98
CA PHE A 18 42.94 -25.40 -21.63
C PHE A 18 42.71 -25.38 -20.11
N SER A 19 43.66 -25.89 -19.33
CA SER A 19 43.56 -25.91 -17.86
C SER A 19 43.61 -24.51 -17.23
N ILE A 20 44.32 -23.57 -17.85
CA ILE A 20 44.33 -22.15 -17.46
C ILE A 20 42.97 -21.50 -17.81
N ALA A 21 42.45 -21.74 -19.01
CA ALA A 21 41.14 -21.24 -19.44
C ALA A 21 40.00 -21.74 -18.53
N LEU A 22 39.97 -23.03 -18.21
CA LEU A 22 38.95 -23.64 -17.35
C LEU A 22 38.99 -23.09 -15.91
N ARG A 23 40.19 -22.86 -15.35
CA ARG A 23 40.34 -22.19 -14.04
C ARG A 23 39.88 -20.74 -14.09
N GLY A 24 40.20 -20.02 -15.17
CA GLY A 24 39.75 -18.64 -15.39
C GLY A 24 38.23 -18.52 -15.42
N LEU A 25 37.55 -19.42 -16.14
CA LEU A 25 36.09 -19.46 -16.21
C LEU A 25 35.45 -19.76 -14.84
N ARG A 26 36.03 -20.71 -14.08
CA ARG A 26 35.60 -21.01 -12.69
C ARG A 26 35.76 -19.81 -11.75
N ALA A 27 36.74 -18.95 -12.00
CA ALA A 27 36.98 -17.71 -11.25
C ALA A 27 36.16 -16.52 -11.78
N GLY A 28 35.27 -16.71 -12.76
CA GLY A 28 34.39 -15.67 -13.28
C GLY A 28 35.05 -14.69 -14.26
N LYS A 29 36.22 -15.02 -14.83
CA LYS A 29 36.87 -14.17 -15.84
C LYS A 29 36.11 -14.18 -17.15
N ALA A 30 36.06 -13.04 -17.83
CA ALA A 30 35.41 -12.91 -19.13
C ALA A 30 36.11 -13.79 -20.18
N SER A 31 35.31 -14.48 -21.00
CA SER A 31 35.81 -15.38 -22.05
C SER A 31 36.69 -14.66 -23.07
N ALA A 32 36.41 -13.37 -23.34
CA ALA A 32 37.21 -12.53 -24.23
C ALA A 32 38.65 -12.29 -23.72
N ASP A 33 38.83 -12.15 -22.40
CA ASP A 33 40.16 -11.95 -21.81
C ASP A 33 40.95 -13.26 -21.77
N LEU A 34 40.26 -14.38 -21.51
CA LEU A 34 40.87 -15.71 -21.55
C LEU A 34 41.24 -16.12 -22.98
N ALA A 35 40.46 -15.69 -23.97
CA ALA A 35 40.72 -15.94 -25.39
C ALA A 35 42.04 -15.30 -25.85
N ARG A 36 42.33 -14.10 -25.36
CA ARG A 36 43.61 -13.40 -25.62
C ARG A 36 44.81 -14.13 -25.00
N GLN A 37 44.62 -14.80 -23.87
CA GLN A 37 45.70 -15.47 -23.12
C GLN A 37 45.94 -16.92 -23.54
N CYS A 38 44.87 -17.66 -23.88
CA CYS A 38 44.93 -19.11 -24.08
C CYS A 38 44.48 -19.56 -25.47
N GLY A 39 43.99 -18.64 -26.30
CA GLY A 39 43.47 -18.91 -27.65
C GLY A 39 42.01 -19.36 -27.66
N ASN A 40 41.27 -18.93 -28.69
CA ASN A 40 39.82 -19.16 -28.82
C ASN A 40 39.41 -20.62 -28.75
N ALA A 41 40.15 -21.52 -29.38
CA ALA A 41 39.82 -22.96 -29.41
C ALA A 41 39.87 -23.60 -28.02
N ASN A 42 40.85 -23.23 -27.19
CA ASN A 42 40.98 -23.76 -25.83
C ASN A 42 39.91 -23.19 -24.89
N VAL A 43 39.52 -21.92 -25.08
CA VAL A 43 38.43 -21.30 -24.32
C VAL A 43 37.07 -21.86 -24.70
N ALA A 44 36.82 -22.11 -26.00
CA ALA A 44 35.58 -22.75 -26.45
C ALA A 44 35.42 -24.15 -25.84
N HIS A 45 36.47 -24.97 -25.89
CA HIS A 45 36.49 -26.29 -25.25
C HIS A 45 36.33 -26.20 -23.72
N ALA A 46 36.95 -25.21 -23.07
CA ALA A 46 36.81 -24.98 -21.63
C ALA A 46 35.39 -24.52 -21.24
N LEU A 47 34.72 -23.72 -22.08
CA LEU A 47 33.35 -23.28 -21.88
C LEU A 47 32.37 -24.45 -21.96
N GLU A 48 32.53 -25.35 -22.94
CA GLU A 48 31.71 -26.56 -23.07
C GLU A 48 31.86 -27.51 -21.87
N ARG A 49 33.11 -27.73 -21.43
CA ARG A 49 33.41 -28.49 -20.21
C ARG A 49 32.81 -27.83 -18.96
N PHE A 50 32.94 -26.51 -18.85
CA PHE A 50 32.42 -25.73 -17.72
C PHE A 50 30.88 -25.75 -17.66
N ALA A 51 30.20 -25.61 -18.80
CA ALA A 51 28.75 -25.70 -18.89
C ALA A 51 28.25 -27.10 -18.48
N THR A 52 28.93 -28.15 -18.94
CA THR A 52 28.63 -29.53 -18.57
C THR A 52 28.85 -29.78 -17.07
N GLU A 53 29.94 -29.28 -16.48
CA GLU A 53 30.19 -29.35 -15.03
C GLU A 53 29.14 -28.58 -14.22
N ALA A 54 28.69 -27.42 -14.70
CA ALA A 54 27.66 -26.62 -14.05
C ALA A 54 26.30 -27.35 -14.04
N LEU A 55 25.91 -27.96 -15.16
CA LEU A 55 24.73 -28.84 -15.25
C LEU A 55 24.82 -30.00 -14.25
N THR A 56 25.98 -30.66 -14.16
CA THR A 56 26.20 -31.76 -13.20
C THR A 56 26.11 -31.29 -11.75
N ARG A 57 26.66 -30.12 -11.41
CA ARG A 57 26.55 -29.54 -10.04
C ARG A 57 25.09 -29.23 -9.68
N GLN A 58 24.32 -28.69 -10.62
CA GLN A 58 22.90 -28.42 -10.41
C GLN A 58 22.13 -29.73 -10.20
N GLN A 59 22.42 -30.78 -10.96
CA GLN A 59 21.85 -32.11 -10.77
C GLN A 59 22.20 -32.71 -9.41
N VAL A 60 23.45 -32.58 -8.96
CA VAL A 60 23.89 -33.01 -7.62
C VAL A 60 23.15 -32.26 -6.52
N PHE A 61 22.99 -30.94 -6.65
CA PHE A 61 22.24 -30.13 -5.69
C PHE A 61 20.76 -30.54 -5.63
N VAL A 62 20.12 -30.78 -6.78
CA VAL A 62 18.74 -31.27 -6.84
C VAL A 62 18.63 -32.66 -6.22
N ALA A 63 19.57 -33.56 -6.48
CA ALA A 63 19.62 -34.89 -5.88
C ALA A 63 19.80 -34.82 -4.36
N GLN A 64 20.67 -33.93 -3.87
CA GLN A 64 20.86 -33.69 -2.44
C GLN A 64 19.58 -33.14 -1.79
N GLN A 65 18.91 -32.16 -2.41
CA GLN A 65 17.62 -31.68 -1.91
C GLN A 65 16.56 -32.78 -1.84
N ARG A 66 16.50 -33.67 -2.85
CA ARG A 66 15.59 -34.82 -2.82
C ARG A 66 15.90 -35.76 -1.66
N ARG A 67 17.17 -36.12 -1.46
CA ARG A 67 17.62 -36.95 -0.32
C ARG A 67 17.27 -36.32 1.01
N THR A 68 17.48 -35.00 1.18
CA THR A 68 17.10 -34.31 2.43
C THR A 68 15.59 -34.35 2.67
N ARG A 69 14.76 -34.19 1.62
CA ARG A 69 13.31 -34.29 1.74
C ARG A 69 12.87 -35.72 2.12
N GLU A 70 13.48 -36.73 1.53
CA GLU A 70 13.21 -38.13 1.83
C GLU A 70 13.64 -38.49 3.26
N ALA A 71 14.83 -38.05 3.69
CA ALA A 71 15.31 -38.22 5.05
C ALA A 71 14.37 -37.55 6.07
N ASN A 72 13.94 -36.31 5.82
CA ASN A 72 12.98 -35.62 6.69
C ASN A 72 11.62 -36.32 6.74
N LYS A 73 11.15 -36.88 5.61
CA LYS A 73 9.92 -37.69 5.60
C LYS A 73 10.08 -38.97 6.40
N GLN A 74 11.23 -39.65 6.26
CA GLN A 74 11.51 -40.88 7.00
C GLN A 74 11.61 -40.60 8.50
N PHE A 75 12.36 -39.57 8.89
CA PHE A 75 12.44 -39.12 10.27
C PHE A 75 11.06 -38.81 10.87
N GLY A 76 10.16 -38.17 10.11
CA GLY A 76 8.78 -37.95 10.54
C GLY A 76 7.96 -39.24 10.71
N ARG A 77 8.22 -40.28 9.89
CA ARG A 77 7.60 -41.61 10.07
C ARG A 77 8.15 -42.30 11.30
N ASP A 78 9.46 -42.24 11.51
CA ASP A 78 10.15 -42.88 12.63
C ASP A 78 9.68 -42.27 13.96
N LEU A 79 9.52 -40.94 14.02
CA LEU A 79 8.93 -40.25 15.18
C LEU A 79 7.49 -40.71 15.47
N ASN A 80 6.65 -40.82 14.43
CA ASN A 80 5.28 -41.31 14.60
C ASN A 80 5.26 -42.78 15.06
N GLN A 81 6.15 -43.62 14.55
CA GLN A 81 6.27 -45.03 14.98
C GLN A 81 6.79 -45.15 16.40
N ALA A 82 7.66 -44.24 16.84
CA ALA A 82 8.13 -44.14 18.21
C ALA A 82 7.08 -43.56 19.19
N GLY A 83 5.85 -43.30 18.73
CA GLY A 83 4.78 -42.74 19.57
C GLY A 83 4.99 -41.27 19.94
N VAL A 84 5.94 -40.58 19.28
CA VAL A 84 6.14 -39.14 19.48
C VAL A 84 5.05 -38.40 18.71
N GLU A 85 4.10 -37.81 19.43
CA GLU A 85 3.06 -36.98 18.82
C GLU A 85 3.68 -35.79 18.08
N ILE A 86 3.70 -35.85 16.76
CA ILE A 86 3.98 -34.68 15.93
C ILE A 86 2.77 -33.75 16.06
N ARG A 87 2.82 -32.82 17.01
CA ARG A 87 1.80 -31.78 17.21
C ARG A 87 1.69 -30.91 15.97
N GLN A 88 0.78 -31.27 15.06
CA GLN A 88 0.41 -30.43 13.94
C GLN A 88 -0.55 -29.35 14.42
N HIS A 89 -0.27 -28.10 14.10
CA HIS A 89 -1.16 -26.97 14.39
C HIS A 89 -2.56 -27.21 13.82
N SER A 90 -3.56 -27.22 14.68
CA SER A 90 -4.97 -27.38 14.33
C SER A 90 -5.53 -26.11 13.69
N GLU A 91 -6.72 -26.20 13.08
CA GLU A 91 -7.45 -25.02 12.62
C GLU A 91 -7.75 -24.07 13.79
N ALA A 92 -8.13 -24.62 14.95
CA ALA A 92 -8.42 -23.86 16.17
C ALA A 92 -7.21 -23.04 16.63
N ASP A 93 -5.98 -23.55 16.46
CA ASP A 93 -4.77 -22.82 16.84
C ASP A 93 -4.61 -21.54 15.99
N PHE A 94 -4.94 -21.59 14.70
CA PHE A 94 -4.90 -20.42 13.82
C PHE A 94 -6.06 -19.46 14.10
N VAL A 95 -7.27 -19.98 14.34
CA VAL A 95 -8.44 -19.17 14.72
C VAL A 95 -8.14 -18.39 15.99
N HIS A 96 -7.54 -19.03 17.00
CA HIS A 96 -7.18 -18.38 18.25
C HIS A 96 -6.24 -17.19 18.05
N VAL A 97 -5.19 -17.36 17.23
CA VAL A 97 -4.27 -16.24 16.91
C VAL A 97 -4.99 -15.12 16.17
N LEU A 98 -5.83 -15.46 15.18
CA LEU A 98 -6.58 -14.46 14.42
C LEU A 98 -7.52 -13.66 15.34
N VAL A 99 -8.33 -14.34 16.16
CA VAL A 99 -9.23 -13.71 17.14
C VAL A 99 -8.47 -12.88 18.17
N THR A 100 -7.32 -13.36 18.63
CA THR A 100 -6.47 -12.57 19.55
C THR A 100 -5.99 -11.28 18.87
N ALA A 101 -5.48 -11.38 17.64
CA ALA A 101 -5.03 -10.21 16.87
C ALA A 101 -6.17 -9.21 16.62
N LEU A 102 -7.40 -9.71 16.44
CA LEU A 102 -8.61 -8.93 16.26
C LEU A 102 -9.01 -8.16 17.51
N THR A 103 -9.04 -8.88 18.63
CA THR A 103 -9.36 -8.30 19.93
C THR A 103 -8.39 -7.18 20.26
N MET A 104 -7.08 -7.39 20.05
CA MET A 104 -6.08 -6.35 20.20
C MET A 104 -6.33 -5.12 19.29
N PHE A 105 -6.85 -5.35 18.08
CA PHE A 105 -7.13 -4.27 17.14
C PHE A 105 -8.35 -3.44 17.56
N GLU A 106 -9.39 -4.10 18.06
CA GLU A 106 -10.60 -3.48 18.61
C GLU A 106 -10.29 -2.70 19.89
N GLU A 107 -9.39 -3.22 20.73
CA GLU A 107 -8.87 -2.59 21.95
C GLU A 107 -7.93 -1.40 21.67
N ASN A 108 -7.72 -1.02 20.40
CA ASN A 108 -6.78 0.03 19.98
C ASN A 108 -5.32 -0.21 20.40
N GLU A 109 -4.94 -1.45 20.69
CA GLU A 109 -3.56 -1.76 21.02
C GLU A 109 -2.67 -1.70 19.78
N LYS A 110 -1.35 -1.56 19.98
CA LYS A 110 -0.36 -1.63 18.91
C LYS A 110 -0.21 -3.08 18.43
N VAL A 111 -1.09 -3.51 17.54
CA VAL A 111 -1.12 -4.89 17.05
C VAL A 111 0.06 -5.17 16.13
N SER A 112 0.97 -6.05 16.52
CA SER A 112 2.03 -6.57 15.64
C SER A 112 1.87 -8.08 15.49
N VAL A 113 2.41 -8.65 14.41
CA VAL A 113 2.38 -10.11 14.18
C VAL A 113 2.99 -10.86 15.36
N THR A 114 4.16 -10.43 15.83
CA THR A 114 4.83 -11.02 16.99
C THR A 114 4.02 -10.83 18.27
N GLY A 115 3.45 -9.64 18.47
CA GLY A 115 2.61 -9.35 19.64
C GLY A 115 1.34 -10.20 19.69
N ALA A 116 0.66 -10.36 18.56
CA ALA A 116 -0.53 -11.19 18.45
C ALA A 116 -0.22 -12.68 18.71
N LEU A 117 0.90 -13.19 18.16
CA LEU A 117 1.33 -14.57 18.42
C LEU A 117 1.72 -14.78 19.89
N ALA A 118 2.42 -13.82 20.50
CA ALA A 118 2.81 -13.89 21.90
C ALA A 118 1.61 -13.80 22.85
N ARG A 119 0.62 -12.94 22.54
CA ARG A 119 -0.60 -12.82 23.35
C ARG A 119 -1.51 -14.04 23.21
N ALA A 120 -1.53 -14.69 22.05
CA ALA A 120 -2.30 -15.91 21.85
C ALA A 120 -1.74 -17.10 22.65
N TYR A 121 -0.41 -17.17 22.82
CA TYR A 121 0.27 -18.21 23.58
C TYR A 121 1.34 -17.62 24.50
N PRO A 122 0.93 -16.98 25.62
CA PRO A 122 1.87 -16.32 26.53
C PRO A 122 2.79 -17.32 27.22
N ASP A 123 2.27 -18.50 27.56
CA ASP A 123 3.00 -19.55 28.28
C ASP A 123 3.81 -20.47 27.36
N ASP A 124 3.60 -20.39 26.03
CA ASP A 124 4.27 -21.25 25.05
C ASP A 124 4.82 -20.45 23.85
N PRO A 125 5.95 -19.75 24.03
CA PRO A 125 6.59 -18.98 22.95
C PRO A 125 7.09 -19.88 21.81
N GLY A 126 7.37 -21.16 22.10
CA GLY A 126 7.75 -22.16 21.10
C GLY A 126 6.59 -22.44 20.14
N LYS A 127 5.39 -22.67 20.67
CA LYS A 127 4.17 -22.84 19.89
C LYS A 127 3.81 -21.58 19.13
N ALA A 128 3.89 -20.40 19.74
CA ALA A 128 3.68 -19.12 19.06
C ALA A 128 4.57 -18.97 17.81
N ARG A 129 5.88 -19.22 17.97
CA ARG A 129 6.85 -19.16 16.87
C ARG A 129 6.58 -20.24 15.81
N SER A 130 6.22 -21.45 16.23
CA SER A 130 5.92 -22.57 15.34
C SER A 130 4.67 -22.33 14.51
N ILE A 131 3.59 -21.78 15.10
CA ILE A 131 2.35 -21.42 14.39
C ILE A 131 2.63 -20.32 13.37
N GLY A 132 3.35 -19.26 13.77
CA GLY A 132 3.72 -18.18 12.85
C GLY A 132 4.52 -18.67 11.64
N ASN A 133 5.38 -19.67 11.83
CA ASN A 133 6.18 -20.29 10.78
C ASN A 133 5.47 -21.46 10.07
N SER A 134 4.20 -21.70 10.34
CA SER A 134 3.45 -22.77 9.68
C SER A 134 3.19 -22.41 8.22
N ASN A 135 3.41 -23.36 7.32
CA ASN A 135 3.11 -23.28 5.90
C ASN A 135 1.80 -24.00 5.52
N ASN A 136 0.98 -24.38 6.51
CA ASN A 136 -0.23 -25.17 6.27
C ASN A 136 -1.38 -24.30 5.73
N HIS A 137 -1.26 -23.93 4.46
CA HIS A 137 -2.14 -23.01 3.76
C HIS A 137 -3.62 -23.36 3.86
N LYS A 138 -3.96 -24.64 3.67
CA LYS A 138 -5.34 -25.11 3.74
C LYS A 138 -5.94 -24.89 5.13
N ARG A 139 -5.17 -25.09 6.21
CA ARG A 139 -5.69 -24.95 7.58
C ARG A 139 -5.91 -23.50 7.97
N TYR A 140 -4.94 -22.61 7.73
CA TYR A 140 -5.16 -21.21 8.07
C TYR A 140 -6.18 -20.54 7.15
N GLN A 141 -6.35 -20.98 5.89
CA GLN A 141 -7.44 -20.51 5.05
C GLN A 141 -8.81 -20.86 5.64
N LYS A 142 -9.00 -22.10 6.12
CA LYS A 142 -10.23 -22.47 6.82
C LYS A 142 -10.45 -21.61 8.07
N ALA A 143 -9.41 -21.38 8.85
CA ALA A 143 -9.47 -20.51 10.02
C ALA A 143 -9.92 -19.07 9.68
N LEU A 144 -9.46 -18.50 8.55
CA LEU A 144 -9.91 -17.19 8.07
C LEU A 144 -11.40 -17.16 7.72
N HIS A 145 -11.95 -18.29 7.27
CA HIS A 145 -13.37 -18.44 6.97
C HIS A 145 -14.18 -18.93 8.17
N SER A 146 -13.57 -19.11 9.33
CA SER A 146 -14.30 -19.50 10.54
C SER A 146 -15.26 -18.40 10.97
N HIS A 147 -16.41 -18.81 11.51
CA HIS A 147 -17.43 -17.89 11.97
C HIS A 147 -16.90 -16.93 13.07
N ALA A 148 -15.99 -17.41 13.92
CA ALA A 148 -15.37 -16.58 14.96
C ALA A 148 -14.58 -15.40 14.37
N VAL A 149 -13.84 -15.63 13.27
CA VAL A 149 -13.07 -14.57 12.59
C VAL A 149 -13.99 -13.63 11.80
N GLN A 150 -15.02 -14.17 11.15
CA GLN A 150 -15.95 -13.39 10.32
C GLN A 150 -16.84 -12.42 11.12
N LYS A 151 -17.08 -12.68 12.42
CA LYS A 151 -17.83 -11.75 13.28
C LYS A 151 -17.18 -10.37 13.41
N HIS A 152 -15.87 -10.28 13.22
CA HIS A 152 -15.15 -9.02 13.33
C HIS A 152 -15.21 -8.25 12.01
N VAL A 153 -16.11 -7.27 11.94
CA VAL A 153 -16.43 -6.50 10.71
C VAL A 153 -15.19 -5.90 10.04
N ALA A 154 -14.30 -5.28 10.83
CA ALA A 154 -13.09 -4.63 10.33
C ALA A 154 -12.12 -5.60 9.62
N LEU A 155 -12.12 -6.87 10.02
CA LEU A 155 -11.27 -7.88 9.41
C LEU A 155 -12.02 -8.75 8.43
N ALA A 156 -13.34 -8.90 8.47
CA ALA A 156 -14.08 -9.57 7.41
C ALA A 156 -13.86 -8.89 6.04
N ASP A 157 -13.76 -7.56 6.02
CA ASP A 157 -13.47 -6.79 4.82
C ASP A 157 -11.97 -6.78 4.50
N ALA A 158 -11.11 -6.62 5.51
CA ALA A 158 -9.66 -6.73 5.33
C ALA A 158 -9.20 -8.15 4.93
N VAL A 159 -9.93 -9.20 5.32
CA VAL A 159 -9.74 -10.59 4.91
C VAL A 159 -10.25 -10.78 3.50
N ARG A 160 -11.41 -10.23 3.12
CA ARG A 160 -11.89 -10.28 1.72
C ARG A 160 -10.98 -9.52 0.74
N ALA A 161 -10.42 -8.38 1.17
CA ALA A 161 -9.47 -7.61 0.38
C ALA A 161 -8.06 -8.25 0.41
N GLY A 162 -7.58 -8.59 1.60
CA GLY A 162 -6.28 -9.18 1.85
C GLY A 162 -6.11 -10.58 1.28
N ILE A 163 -7.14 -11.44 1.27
CA ILE A 163 -7.10 -12.76 0.61
C ILE A 163 -6.89 -12.60 -0.90
N ARG A 164 -7.52 -11.60 -1.53
CA ARG A 164 -7.31 -11.32 -2.96
C ARG A 164 -5.86 -10.89 -3.23
N GLU A 165 -5.30 -10.06 -2.36
CA GLU A 165 -3.89 -9.65 -2.41
C GLU A 165 -2.93 -10.82 -2.17
N LEU A 166 -3.26 -11.68 -1.18
CA LEU A 166 -2.51 -12.89 -0.83
C LEU A 166 -2.43 -13.89 -1.98
N ASN A 167 -3.53 -14.09 -2.71
CA ASN A 167 -3.55 -14.95 -3.89
C ASN A 167 -2.69 -14.39 -5.03
N ARG A 168 -2.46 -13.07 -5.09
CA ARG A 168 -1.57 -12.43 -6.08
C ARG A 168 -0.10 -12.42 -5.64
N CYS A 169 0.14 -12.32 -4.33
CA CYS A 169 1.48 -12.30 -3.76
C CYS A 169 2.04 -13.72 -3.58
N ALA A 170 2.83 -14.19 -4.55
CA ALA A 170 3.61 -15.44 -4.49
C ALA A 170 4.59 -15.55 -3.28
N ARG A 171 4.66 -14.51 -2.44
CA ARG A 171 5.57 -14.38 -1.30
C ARG A 171 4.99 -14.81 0.05
N ALA A 172 3.67 -14.86 0.22
CA ALA A 172 3.05 -15.23 1.50
C ALA A 172 3.03 -16.75 1.68
N LYS A 173 4.15 -17.31 2.18
CA LYS A 173 4.31 -18.76 2.37
C LYS A 173 3.99 -19.19 3.81
N LEU A 174 4.18 -18.28 4.77
CA LEU A 174 4.02 -18.56 6.19
C LEU A 174 2.79 -17.84 6.74
N PHE A 175 2.18 -18.43 7.76
CA PHE A 175 1.02 -17.83 8.44
C PHE A 175 1.30 -16.42 8.99
N ARG A 176 2.51 -16.16 9.51
CA ARG A 176 2.91 -14.83 9.98
C ARG A 176 2.89 -13.76 8.88
N ASP A 177 3.18 -14.13 7.63
CA ASP A 177 3.18 -13.21 6.49
C ASP A 177 1.73 -12.84 6.15
N VAL A 178 0.85 -13.84 6.18
CA VAL A 178 -0.60 -13.69 6.03
C VAL A 178 -1.17 -12.78 7.11
N LEU A 179 -0.84 -13.07 8.37
CA LEU A 179 -1.27 -12.26 9.52
C LEU A 179 -0.79 -10.81 9.40
N GLY A 180 0.46 -10.59 8.97
CA GLY A 180 1.00 -9.24 8.77
C GLY A 180 0.25 -8.46 7.70
N LEU A 181 -0.09 -9.10 6.58
CA LEU A 181 -0.88 -8.47 5.51
C LEU A 181 -2.28 -8.10 6.00
N LEU A 182 -2.96 -9.01 6.72
CA LEU A 182 -4.28 -8.75 7.28
C LEU A 182 -4.28 -7.59 8.27
N LEU A 183 -3.30 -7.55 9.17
CA LEU A 183 -3.15 -6.46 10.14
C LEU A 183 -2.87 -5.12 9.45
N ASN A 184 -2.07 -5.10 8.39
CA ASN A 184 -1.84 -3.90 7.61
C ASN A 184 -3.11 -3.41 6.91
N HIS A 185 -3.88 -4.32 6.29
CA HIS A 185 -5.17 -3.95 5.67
C HIS A 185 -6.16 -3.40 6.70
N ALA A 186 -6.30 -4.03 7.87
CA ALA A 186 -7.19 -3.54 8.92
C ALA A 186 -6.82 -2.11 9.36
N ARG A 187 -5.53 -1.83 9.54
CA ARG A 187 -5.04 -0.47 9.85
C ARG A 187 -5.36 0.53 8.76
N LEU A 188 -5.18 0.15 7.49
CA LEU A 188 -5.49 1.01 6.35
C LEU A 188 -6.99 1.33 6.29
N HIS A 189 -7.86 0.33 6.44
CA HIS A 189 -9.31 0.54 6.47
C HIS A 189 -9.72 1.52 7.58
N LYS A 190 -9.19 1.37 8.79
CA LYS A 190 -9.47 2.29 9.89
C LYS A 190 -8.99 3.72 9.59
N ARG A 191 -7.82 3.86 8.97
CA ARG A 191 -7.28 5.17 8.58
C ARG A 191 -8.11 5.82 7.47
N ILE A 192 -8.57 5.03 6.50
CA ILE A 192 -9.46 5.50 5.43
C ILE A 192 -10.77 6.00 6.04
N ALA A 193 -11.42 5.20 6.90
CA ALA A 193 -12.66 5.61 7.56
C ALA A 193 -12.50 6.91 8.36
N ALA A 194 -11.38 7.09 9.08
CA ALA A 194 -11.10 8.33 9.80
C ALA A 194 -10.88 9.54 8.86
N LEU A 195 -10.27 9.31 7.70
CA LEU A 195 -10.09 10.36 6.68
C LEU A 195 -11.42 10.73 6.01
N GLU A 196 -12.29 9.76 5.74
CA GLU A 196 -13.63 9.99 5.19
C GLU A 196 -14.48 10.80 6.15
N GLU A 197 -14.46 10.48 7.45
CA GLU A 197 -15.15 11.27 8.48
C GLU A 197 -14.59 12.70 8.57
N SER A 198 -13.27 12.87 8.52
CA SER A 198 -12.64 14.20 8.51
C SER A 198 -12.99 14.99 7.25
N SER A 199 -13.06 14.35 6.08
CA SER A 199 -13.44 15.00 4.82
C SER A 199 -14.86 15.52 4.90
N ALA A 200 -15.81 14.71 5.37
CA ALA A 200 -17.20 15.10 5.53
C ALA A 200 -17.34 16.32 6.48
N LYS A 201 -16.57 16.36 7.58
CA LYS A 201 -16.56 17.52 8.49
C LYS A 201 -16.02 18.79 7.80
N HIS A 202 -14.94 18.68 7.03
CA HIS A 202 -14.38 19.83 6.32
C HIS A 202 -15.33 20.33 5.21
N GLU A 203 -16.03 19.44 4.51
CA GLU A 203 -17.05 19.81 3.51
C GLU A 203 -18.17 20.63 4.15
N CYS A 204 -18.67 20.23 5.33
CA CYS A 204 -19.64 21.03 6.07
C CYS A 204 -19.10 22.41 6.47
N GLN A 205 -17.85 22.48 6.94
CA GLN A 205 -17.22 23.76 7.31
C GLN A 205 -17.02 24.69 6.12
N ILE A 206 -16.64 24.14 4.96
CA ILE A 206 -16.52 24.91 3.72
C ILE A 206 -17.88 25.51 3.35
N PHE A 207 -18.94 24.71 3.39
CA PHE A 207 -20.29 25.18 3.10
C PHE A 207 -20.73 26.32 4.04
N GLU A 208 -20.45 26.21 5.34
CA GLU A 208 -20.74 27.27 6.32
C GLU A 208 -19.94 28.56 6.05
N LEU A 209 -18.67 28.43 5.68
CA LEU A 209 -17.81 29.57 5.36
C LEU A 209 -18.25 30.26 4.06
N GLU A 210 -18.60 29.49 3.03
CA GLU A 210 -19.15 30.01 1.77
C GLU A 210 -20.44 30.79 2.01
N ALA A 211 -21.35 30.26 2.83
CA ALA A 211 -22.57 30.97 3.21
C ALA A 211 -22.28 32.28 3.96
N ARG A 212 -21.29 32.28 4.86
CA ARG A 212 -20.87 33.48 5.59
C ARG A 212 -20.22 34.52 4.68
N VAL A 213 -19.39 34.10 3.73
CA VAL A 213 -18.79 34.98 2.73
C VAL A 213 -19.87 35.63 1.87
N ALA A 214 -20.86 34.86 1.38
CA ALA A 214 -21.97 35.40 0.60
C ALA A 214 -22.79 36.45 1.38
N LEU A 215 -23.02 36.23 2.68
CA LEU A 215 -23.68 37.22 3.54
C LEU A 215 -22.84 38.50 3.72
N LEU A 216 -21.53 38.36 3.92
CA LEU A 216 -20.63 39.50 4.06
C LEU A 216 -20.50 40.28 2.75
N GLU A 217 -20.42 39.61 1.61
CA GLU A 217 -20.40 40.24 0.30
C GLU A 217 -21.69 41.02 0.02
N ALA A 218 -22.85 40.46 0.40
CA ALA A 218 -24.13 41.17 0.32
C ALA A 218 -24.16 42.42 1.21
N ALA A 219 -23.66 42.32 2.45
CA ALA A 219 -23.58 43.45 3.37
C ALA A 219 -22.64 44.55 2.86
N VAL A 220 -21.46 44.19 2.33
CA VAL A 220 -20.50 45.14 1.75
C VAL A 220 -21.05 45.79 0.48
N ALA A 221 -21.77 45.04 -0.36
CA ALA A 221 -22.44 45.62 -1.52
C ALA A 221 -23.52 46.64 -1.12
N GLU A 222 -24.26 46.36 -0.04
CA GLU A 222 -25.23 47.29 0.52
C GLU A 222 -24.58 48.56 1.09
N THR A 223 -23.50 48.44 1.86
CA THR A 223 -22.80 49.61 2.41
C THR A 223 -22.17 50.46 1.32
N LYS A 224 -21.47 49.85 0.33
CA LYS A 224 -20.91 50.58 -0.81
C LYS A 224 -21.96 51.36 -1.59
N ALA A 225 -23.15 50.80 -1.74
CA ALA A 225 -24.22 51.47 -2.46
C ALA A 225 -24.84 52.63 -1.65
N ARG A 226 -24.81 52.57 -0.31
CA ARG A 226 -25.15 53.70 0.57
C ARG A 226 -24.07 54.78 0.56
N GLU A 227 -22.80 54.41 0.68
CA GLU A 227 -21.67 55.34 0.67
C GLU A 227 -21.54 56.08 -0.67
N GLY A 228 -21.76 55.41 -1.80
CA GLY A 228 -21.77 56.05 -3.12
C GLY A 228 -22.85 57.14 -3.28
N LEU A 229 -23.88 57.17 -2.44
CA LEU A 229 -24.87 58.26 -2.41
C LEU A 229 -24.41 59.44 -1.56
N ASP A 230 -23.57 59.19 -0.57
CA ASP A 230 -22.98 60.25 0.27
C ASP A 230 -21.80 60.92 -0.46
N ASP A 231 -20.99 60.15 -1.20
CA ASP A 231 -19.86 60.64 -1.99
C ASP A 231 -20.26 61.48 -3.21
N THR A 232 -21.50 61.34 -3.70
CA THR A 232 -22.04 62.16 -4.80
C THR A 232 -22.51 63.55 -4.35
N GLY A 233 -22.28 63.92 -3.08
CA GLY A 233 -22.62 65.23 -2.53
C GLY A 233 -24.12 65.43 -2.29
N ALA A 234 -24.94 64.39 -2.47
CA ALA A 234 -26.37 64.42 -2.20
C ALA A 234 -26.61 64.29 -0.69
N THR A 235 -26.60 65.41 0.03
CA THR A 235 -26.71 65.42 1.49
C THR A 235 -28.14 65.33 1.99
N THR A 236 -29.13 65.70 1.16
CA THR A 236 -30.55 65.69 1.53
C THR A 236 -31.32 64.50 0.94
N SER A 237 -32.38 64.05 1.61
CA SER A 237 -33.23 62.95 1.12
C SER A 237 -33.86 63.24 -0.26
N LYS A 238 -34.07 64.52 -0.60
CA LYS A 238 -34.54 64.96 -1.92
C LYS A 238 -33.48 64.69 -2.99
N GLU A 239 -32.25 65.14 -2.77
CA GLU A 239 -31.13 64.98 -3.70
C GLU A 239 -30.81 63.50 -3.94
N LYS A 240 -30.80 62.67 -2.88
CA LYS A 240 -30.58 61.23 -3.00
C LYS A 240 -31.64 60.54 -3.85
N VAL A 241 -32.92 60.92 -3.69
CA VAL A 241 -34.03 60.39 -4.50
C VAL A 241 -33.91 60.80 -5.97
N LEU A 242 -33.57 62.06 -6.24
CA LEU A 242 -33.45 62.58 -7.60
C LEU A 242 -32.21 62.06 -8.32
N HIS A 243 -31.09 61.91 -7.62
CA HIS A 243 -29.87 61.29 -8.14
C HIS A 243 -30.09 59.81 -8.50
N LEU A 244 -30.77 59.03 -7.64
CA LEU A 244 -31.10 57.64 -7.99
C LEU A 244 -32.10 57.56 -9.16
N LEU A 245 -33.01 58.52 -9.28
CA LEU A 245 -33.93 58.62 -10.40
C LEU A 245 -33.20 58.93 -11.71
N SER A 246 -32.20 59.83 -11.70
CA SER A 246 -31.40 60.16 -12.89
C SER A 246 -30.51 59.00 -13.36
N LEU A 247 -30.12 58.10 -12.44
CA LEU A 247 -29.50 56.81 -12.75
C LEU A 247 -30.47 55.75 -13.28
N GLY A 248 -31.73 56.11 -13.56
CA GLY A 248 -32.74 55.23 -14.15
C GLY A 248 -33.36 54.21 -13.18
N ARG A 249 -33.15 54.35 -11.86
CA ARG A 249 -33.77 53.44 -10.87
C ARG A 249 -35.27 53.68 -10.78
N THR A 250 -36.04 52.60 -10.64
CA THR A 250 -37.49 52.69 -10.45
C THR A 250 -37.85 53.18 -9.04
N ARG A 251 -39.02 53.78 -8.87
CA ARG A 251 -39.51 54.31 -7.57
C ARG A 251 -39.49 53.26 -6.45
N HIS A 252 -39.82 52.01 -6.76
CA HIS A 252 -39.75 50.89 -5.82
C HIS A 252 -38.32 50.56 -5.42
N GLN A 253 -37.39 50.55 -6.38
CA GLN A 253 -35.97 50.34 -6.11
C GLN A 253 -35.40 51.47 -5.25
N ILE A 254 -35.76 52.72 -5.53
CA ILE A 254 -35.32 53.90 -4.74
C ILE A 254 -35.84 53.81 -3.30
N ALA A 255 -37.12 53.51 -3.10
CA ALA A 255 -37.74 53.34 -1.78
C ALA A 255 -37.03 52.24 -0.96
N LYS A 256 -36.78 51.08 -1.60
CA LYS A 256 -36.04 49.97 -0.98
C LYS A 256 -34.59 50.37 -0.69
N HIS A 257 -33.93 51.12 -1.57
CA HIS A 257 -32.53 51.48 -1.47
C HIS A 257 -32.24 52.52 -0.39
N LEU A 258 -33.14 53.48 -0.21
CA LEU A 258 -33.02 54.53 0.81
C LEU A 258 -33.73 54.18 2.14
N GLY A 259 -34.39 53.02 2.22
CA GLY A 259 -35.23 52.66 3.37
C GLY A 259 -36.42 53.61 3.60
N MET A 260 -36.85 54.31 2.55
CA MET A 260 -37.93 55.31 2.61
C MET A 260 -39.27 54.71 2.21
N ASN A 261 -40.36 55.20 2.80
CA ASN A 261 -41.71 54.80 2.37
C ASN A 261 -41.93 55.18 0.90
N TYR A 262 -42.45 54.24 0.09
CA TYR A 262 -42.74 54.41 -1.33
C TYR A 262 -43.51 55.70 -1.65
N ASP A 263 -44.52 56.04 -0.84
CA ASP A 263 -45.33 57.24 -1.03
C ASP A 263 -44.54 58.54 -0.78
N THR A 264 -43.49 58.46 0.02
CA THR A 264 -42.58 59.58 0.26
C THR A 264 -41.69 59.81 -0.96
N VAL A 265 -41.12 58.74 -1.52
CA VAL A 265 -40.34 58.79 -2.77
C VAL A 265 -41.22 59.29 -3.94
N LYS A 266 -42.44 58.77 -4.06
CA LYS A 266 -43.42 59.21 -5.07
C LYS A 266 -43.73 60.70 -4.96
N ARG A 267 -44.00 61.20 -3.75
CA ARG A 267 -44.28 62.63 -3.52
C ARG A 267 -43.10 63.54 -3.85
N ILE A 268 -41.87 63.13 -3.50
CA ILE A 268 -40.65 63.89 -3.82
C ILE A 268 -40.49 64.03 -5.33
N ILE A 269 -40.60 62.92 -6.08
CA ILE A 269 -40.46 62.93 -7.55
C ILE A 269 -41.58 63.74 -8.21
N GLN A 270 -42.83 63.60 -7.75
CA GLN A 270 -43.97 64.34 -8.30
C GLN A 270 -43.89 65.84 -8.06
N ARG A 271 -43.32 66.28 -6.93
CA ARG A 271 -43.10 67.71 -6.65
C ARG A 271 -42.04 68.30 -7.56
N GLU A 272 -40.98 67.56 -7.87
CA GLU A 272 -39.93 68.02 -8.78
C GLU A 272 -40.40 68.08 -10.24
N GLN A 273 -41.29 67.18 -10.66
CA GLN A 273 -41.84 67.18 -12.02
C GLN A 273 -42.93 68.24 -12.25
N ARG A 274 -43.39 68.92 -11.19
CA ARG A 274 -44.47 69.92 -11.23
C ARG A 274 -43.99 71.35 -10.94
N GLY A 275 -42.78 71.51 -10.43
CA GLY A 275 -42.08 72.79 -10.33
C GLY A 275 -41.26 73.03 -11.59
#